data_AF-A0A8J4TTY4-F1
#
_entry.id   AF-A0A8J4TTY4-F1
#
_cell.length_a   1.000
_cell.length_b   1.000
_cell.length_c   1.000
_cell.angle_alpha   90.00
_cell.angle_beta   90.00
_cell.angle_gamma   90.00
#
_symmetry.space_group_name_H-M   'P 1'
#
loop_
_entity.id
_entity.type
_entity.pdbx_description
1 polymer ?
#
loop_
_entity_poly.entity_id
_entity_poly.type
_entity_poly.pdbx_seq_one_letter_code
_entity_poly.pdbx_strand_id
1 'polypeptide(L)'
;MATNGLHPLEALLRERIVLLDGAMGTMIQQYKLSEAEYRGKRFGDWKGKDLKGSLELLNLTRPQVVEEIHAAYLNAGADVVETKRSAEQPSA
;
A
#
# COMPACT_ATOMS: atom_id res chain seq x y z
N MET A 1 -27.01 25.26 9.68
CA MET A 1 -25.66 25.71 10.11
C MET A 1 -24.67 25.07 9.15
N ALA A 2 -24.09 25.84 8.24
CA ALA A 2 -23.13 25.31 7.28
C ALA A 2 -21.79 25.08 8.01
N THR A 3 -21.26 23.86 7.94
CA THR A 3 -19.95 23.50 8.46
C THR A 3 -18.88 24.20 7.62
N ASN A 4 -18.53 25.43 7.97
CA ASN A 4 -17.33 26.09 7.46
C ASN A 4 -16.10 25.56 8.23
N GLY A 5 -15.98 24.23 8.28
CA GLY A 5 -14.87 23.52 8.91
C GLY A 5 -13.92 23.06 7.82
N LEU A 6 -12.68 23.54 7.87
CA LEU A 6 -11.61 23.11 6.97
C LEU A 6 -11.50 21.58 6.97
N HIS A 7 -11.19 20.99 5.82
CA HIS A 7 -10.92 19.55 5.74
C HIS A 7 -9.76 19.20 6.70
N PRO A 8 -9.77 18.04 7.40
CA PRO A 8 -8.73 17.69 8.37
C PRO A 8 -7.30 17.81 7.83
N LEU A 9 -7.09 17.40 6.58
CA LEU A 9 -5.80 17.59 5.90
C LEU A 9 -5.43 19.06 5.69
N GLU A 10 -6.40 19.91 5.33
CA GLU A 10 -6.15 21.34 5.15
C GLU A 10 -5.81 22.02 6.47
N ALA A 11 -6.46 21.62 7.56
CA ALA A 11 -6.12 22.09 8.90
C ALA A 11 -4.66 21.72 9.25
N LEU A 12 -4.27 20.45 9.08
CA LEU A 12 -2.91 19.98 9.35
C LEU A 12 -1.85 20.70 8.51
N LEU A 13 -2.09 20.91 7.22
CA LEU A 13 -1.17 21.58 6.31
C LEU A 13 -0.92 23.06 6.68
N ARG A 14 -1.83 23.71 7.39
CA ARG A 14 -1.65 25.10 7.88
C ARG A 14 -0.82 25.16 9.15
N GLU A 15 -0.77 24.09 9.94
CA GLU A 15 -0.07 24.04 11.23
C GLU A 15 1.38 23.57 11.08
N ARG A 16 1.64 22.64 10.15
CA ARG A 16 2.97 22.04 9.97
C ARG A 16 3.14 21.35 8.63
N ILE A 17 4.37 20.92 8.35
CA ILE A 17 4.67 19.99 7.26
C ILE A 17 4.00 18.65 7.55
N VAL A 18 3.30 18.12 6.53
CA VAL A 18 2.65 16.80 6.54
C VAL A 18 3.54 15.82 5.78
N LEU A 19 3.81 14.68 6.39
CA LEU A 19 4.69 13.64 5.83
C LEU A 19 3.87 12.54 5.14
N LEU A 20 4.18 12.28 3.88
CA LEU A 20 3.68 11.12 3.15
C LEU A 20 4.55 9.89 3.44
N ASP A 21 3.98 8.71 3.30
CA ASP A 21 4.71 7.45 3.41
C ASP A 21 5.77 7.25 2.30
N GLY A 22 6.56 6.19 2.46
CA GLY A 22 7.65 5.88 1.55
C GLY A 22 7.30 4.82 0.50
N ALA A 23 8.31 4.44 -0.27
CA ALA A 23 8.17 3.44 -1.32
C ALA A 23 7.85 2.03 -0.78
N MET A 24 6.57 1.64 -0.84
CA MET A 24 6.13 0.31 -0.40
C MET A 24 6.83 -0.85 -1.13
N GLY A 25 7.16 -0.71 -2.41
CA GLY A 25 7.84 -1.76 -3.17
C GLY A 25 9.19 -2.15 -2.55
N THR A 26 9.93 -1.16 -2.04
CA THR A 26 11.21 -1.38 -1.35
C THR A 26 11.00 -2.13 -0.03
N MET A 27 9.95 -1.80 0.72
CA MET A 27 9.61 -2.52 1.95
C MET A 27 9.22 -3.97 1.68
N ILE A 28 8.39 -4.22 0.66
CA ILE A 28 7.93 -5.58 0.30
C ILE A 28 9.12 -6.48 -0.10
N GLN A 29 10.15 -5.93 -0.75
CA GLN A 29 11.34 -6.71 -1.11
C GLN A 29 12.05 -7.31 0.12
N GLN A 30 11.95 -6.67 1.29
CA GLN A 30 12.56 -7.17 2.53
C GLN A 30 11.88 -8.44 3.05
N TYR A 31 10.59 -8.62 2.75
CA TYR A 31 9.83 -9.82 3.12
C TYR A 31 10.21 -11.06 2.30
N LYS A 32 10.97 -10.88 1.20
CA LYS A 32 11.46 -11.98 0.34
C LYS A 32 10.38 -13.00 -0.07
N LEU A 33 9.15 -12.52 -0.27
CA LEU A 33 8.00 -13.38 -0.56
C LEU A 33 8.23 -14.22 -1.82
N SER A 34 7.90 -15.51 -1.73
CA SER A 34 7.94 -16.44 -2.85
C SER A 34 6.69 -16.33 -3.73
N GLU A 35 6.75 -16.92 -4.93
CA GLU A 35 5.60 -16.97 -5.86
C GLU A 35 4.35 -17.57 -5.22
N ALA A 36 4.51 -18.64 -4.44
CA ALA A 36 3.41 -19.29 -3.72
C ALA A 36 2.75 -18.34 -2.71
N GLU A 37 3.52 -17.43 -2.11
CA GLU A 37 3.02 -16.46 -1.14
C GLU A 37 2.29 -15.31 -1.80
N TYR A 38 2.77 -14.86 -2.97
CA TYR A 38 2.05 -13.92 -3.82
C TYR A 38 0.71 -14.50 -4.28
N ARG A 39 0.68 -15.77 -4.69
CA ARG A 39 -0.55 -16.46 -5.11
C ARG A 39 -1.54 -16.69 -3.97
N GLY A 40 -1.02 -17.00 -2.78
CA GLY A 40 -1.82 -17.43 -1.65
C GLY A 40 -2.74 -18.61 -2.01
N LYS A 41 -3.80 -18.81 -1.21
CA LYS A 41 -4.79 -19.85 -1.50
C LYS A 41 -5.66 -19.50 -2.71
N ARG A 42 -5.95 -18.21 -2.90
CA ARG A 42 -6.89 -17.72 -3.93
C ARG A 42 -6.40 -17.96 -5.36
N PHE A 43 -5.08 -17.95 -5.58
CA PHE A 43 -4.47 -18.16 -6.90
C PHE A 43 -3.53 -19.36 -6.92
N GLY A 44 -3.68 -20.31 -5.99
CA GLY A 44 -2.83 -21.50 -5.90
C GLY A 44 -2.81 -22.32 -7.19
N ASP A 45 -3.97 -22.46 -7.84
CA ASP A 45 -4.13 -23.25 -9.07
C ASP A 45 -3.90 -22.45 -10.36
N TRP A 46 -3.48 -21.19 -10.25
CA TRP A 46 -3.26 -20.31 -11.41
C TRP A 46 -2.27 -20.92 -12.42
N LYS A 47 -2.70 -21.04 -13.68
CA LYS A 47 -1.89 -21.62 -14.77
C LYS A 47 -1.27 -20.58 -15.71
N GLY A 48 -1.55 -19.30 -15.49
CA GLY A 48 -1.00 -18.21 -16.27
C GLY A 48 0.44 -17.87 -15.85
N LYS A 49 0.89 -16.67 -16.25
CA LYS A 49 2.21 -16.13 -15.88
C LYS A 49 2.39 -15.98 -14.37
N ASP A 50 3.64 -15.86 -13.95
CA ASP A 50 4.00 -15.58 -12.56
C ASP A 50 3.36 -14.28 -12.06
N LEU A 51 2.91 -14.31 -10.81
CA LEU A 51 2.23 -13.21 -10.14
C LEU A 51 3.14 -12.47 -9.16
N LYS A 52 4.32 -13.00 -8.85
CA LYS A 52 5.33 -12.33 -8.03
C LYS A 52 5.71 -10.98 -8.65
N GLY A 53 5.73 -9.97 -7.79
CA GLY A 53 5.97 -8.58 -8.17
C GLY A 53 4.70 -7.77 -8.36
N SER A 54 3.51 -8.39 -8.45
CA SER A 54 2.25 -7.65 -8.37
C SER A 54 1.94 -7.35 -6.90
N LEU A 55 2.32 -6.15 -6.46
CA LEU A 55 2.15 -5.71 -5.07
C LEU A 55 0.66 -5.59 -4.70
N GLU A 56 -0.19 -5.27 -5.67
CA GLU A 56 -1.64 -5.15 -5.53
C GLU A 56 -2.27 -6.48 -5.11
N LEU A 57 -1.71 -7.61 -5.59
CA LEU A 57 -2.20 -8.94 -5.26
C LEU A 57 -2.08 -9.22 -3.76
N LEU A 58 -1.08 -8.64 -3.10
CA LEU A 58 -0.84 -8.84 -1.68
C LEU A 58 -1.98 -8.27 -0.83
N ASN A 59 -2.75 -7.29 -1.31
CA ASN A 59 -3.98 -6.87 -0.63
C ASN A 59 -4.99 -8.03 -0.46
N LEU A 60 -4.99 -8.99 -1.40
CA LEU A 60 -5.91 -10.14 -1.40
C LEU A 60 -5.30 -11.38 -0.78
N THR A 61 -3.99 -11.60 -0.98
CA THR A 61 -3.33 -12.85 -0.61
C THR A 61 -2.52 -12.76 0.68
N ARG A 62 -2.08 -11.55 1.05
CA ARG A 62 -1.24 -11.24 2.22
C ARG A 62 -1.58 -9.85 2.81
N PRO A 63 -2.84 -9.57 3.18
CA PRO A 63 -3.23 -8.25 3.70
C PRO A 63 -2.43 -7.83 4.95
N GLN A 64 -1.98 -8.80 5.75
CA GLN A 64 -1.17 -8.56 6.94
C GLN A 64 0.16 -7.89 6.60
N VAL A 65 0.82 -8.30 5.51
CA VAL A 65 2.09 -7.69 5.08
C VAL A 65 1.88 -6.22 4.70
N VAL A 66 0.78 -5.91 4.03
CA VAL A 66 0.44 -4.53 3.64
C VAL A 66 0.14 -3.68 4.89
N GLU A 67 -0.61 -4.24 5.84
CA GLU A 67 -0.93 -3.58 7.11
C GLU A 67 0.34 -3.30 7.93
N GLU A 68 1.25 -4.28 8.06
CA GLU A 68 2.52 -4.11 8.75
C GLU A 68 3.38 -3.00 8.14
N ILE A 69 3.42 -2.90 6.81
CA ILE A 69 4.18 -1.85 6.14
C ILE A 69 3.56 -0.47 6.38
N HIS A 70 2.23 -0.35 6.30
CA HIS A 70 1.57 0.91 6.65
C HIS A 70 1.81 1.29 8.11
N ALA A 71 1.71 0.33 9.04
CA ALA A 71 2.01 0.55 10.44
C ALA A 71 3.46 1.00 10.64
N ALA A 72 4.42 0.42 9.92
CA ALA A 72 5.81 0.83 9.97
C ALA A 72 6.01 2.30 9.55
N TYR A 73 5.32 2.75 8.48
CA TYR A 73 5.39 4.15 8.06
C TYR A 73 4.72 5.11 9.05
N LEU A 74 3.56 4.75 9.58
CA LEU A 74 2.88 5.54 10.62
C LEU A 74 3.74 5.66 11.88
N ASN A 75 4.35 4.56 12.32
CA ASN A 75 5.26 4.55 13.48
C ASN A 75 6.54 5.36 13.23
N ALA A 76 6.99 5.49 11.97
CA ALA A 76 8.10 6.33 11.58
C ALA A 76 7.73 7.83 11.49
N GLY A 77 6.45 8.18 11.65
CA GLY A 77 5.96 9.56 11.64
C GLY A 77 5.29 9.99 10.33
N ALA A 78 4.94 9.06 9.44
CA ALA A 78 4.07 9.40 8.31
C ALA A 78 2.69 9.82 8.81
N ASP A 79 2.18 10.91 8.25
CA ASP A 79 0.84 11.44 8.54
C ASP A 79 -0.21 10.92 7.57
N VAL A 80 0.23 10.59 6.35
CA VAL A 80 -0.59 10.11 5.26
C VAL A 80 0.05 8.87 4.66
N VAL A 81 -0.76 7.85 4.37
CA VAL A 81 -0.33 6.63 3.70
C VAL A 81 -1.05 6.46 2.37
N GLU A 82 -0.34 5.98 1.35
CA GLU A 82 -0.92 5.72 0.04
C GLU A 82 -1.63 4.38 -0.01
N THR A 83 -2.90 4.37 -0.41
CA THR A 83 -3.60 3.10 -0.69
C THR A 83 -3.01 2.43 -1.93
N LYS A 84 -2.74 1.13 -1.87
CA LYS A 84 -2.34 0.38 -3.06
C LYS A 84 -3.52 0.09 -3.98
N ARG A 85 -3.60 0.87 -5.05
CA ARG A 85 -4.52 0.73 -6.18
C ARG A 85 -3.69 0.52 -7.46
N SER A 86 -4.20 -0.24 -8.43
CA SER A 86 -3.50 -0.41 -9.72
C SER A 86 -3.28 0.96 -10.37
N ALA A 87 -2.02 1.31 -10.61
CA ALA A 87 -1.72 2.11 -11.78
C ALA A 87 -1.94 1.15 -12.96
N GLU A 88 -3.11 1.24 -13.58
CA GLU A 88 -3.26 0.71 -14.93
C GLU A 88 -2.30 1.53 -15.78
N GLN A 89 -1.06 1.07 -15.93
CA GLN A 89 -0.26 1.49 -17.07
C GLN A 89 -0.91 0.78 -18.26
N PRO A 90 -1.46 1.52 -19.24
CA PRO A 90 -1.85 0.90 -20.48
C PRO A 90 -0.59 0.20 -21.00
N SER A 91 -0.70 -1.10 -21.26
CA SER A 91 0.33 -1.81 -21.99
C SER A 91 0.58 -1.05 -23.29
N ALA A 92 1.80 -0.55 -23.47
CA ALA A 92 2.31 -0.16 -24.77
C ALA A 92 2.30 -1.37 -25.72
#